data_AF-A0A7J4LJI0-F1
#
_entry.id   AF-A0A7J4LJI0-F1
#
_cell.length_a   1.000
_cell.length_b   1.000
_cell.length_c   1.000
_cell.angle_alpha   90.00
_cell.angle_beta   90.00
_cell.angle_gamma   90.00
#
_symmetry.space_group_name_H-M   'P 1'
#
loop_
_entity.id
_entity.type
_entity.pdbx_description
1 polymer ?
#
loop_
_entity_poly.entity_id
_entity_poly.type
_entity_poly.pdbx_seq_one_letter_code
_entity_poly.pdbx_strand_id
1 'polypeptide(L)'
;IEPFASTGAGLIYEANEASVFMQESKKGVRGTFAREILKEVEKLNGLPFTTRWLTRRFGKAKVNFGMRELMQAEVIRGYPPLVDKAHGIISQAEHTLLVKDKPVILTKYDDE
;
A
#
# COMPACT_ATOMS: atom_id res chain seq x y z
N ILE A 1 6.36 7.98 -13.73
CA ILE A 1 7.64 7.36 -14.19
C ILE A 1 8.50 7.21 -12.97
N GLU A 2 8.96 6.00 -12.68
CA GLU A 2 9.68 5.65 -11.45
C GLU A 2 10.84 4.66 -11.70
N PRO A 3 12.01 5.13 -12.14
CA PRO A 3 13.18 4.25 -12.25
C PRO A 3 13.66 3.76 -10.89
N PHE A 4 14.06 2.49 -10.85
CA PHE A 4 14.80 1.87 -9.75
C PHE A 4 16.17 1.43 -10.27
N ALA A 5 17.23 1.71 -9.52
CA ALA A 5 18.57 1.20 -9.80
C ALA A 5 19.05 0.34 -8.64
N SER A 6 19.66 -0.81 -8.94
CA SER A 6 20.13 -1.77 -7.95
C SER A 6 21.61 -2.10 -8.13
N THR A 7 22.35 -2.24 -7.03
CA THR A 7 23.70 -2.83 -7.01
C THR A 7 23.68 -4.35 -6.92
N GLY A 8 22.49 -4.97 -6.86
CA GLY A 8 22.26 -6.40 -6.68
C GLY A 8 21.82 -7.08 -7.98
N ALA A 9 20.77 -7.91 -7.88
CA ALA A 9 20.30 -8.75 -8.98
C ALA A 9 19.42 -7.98 -9.98
N GLY A 10 18.90 -6.81 -9.60
CA GLY A 10 17.90 -6.09 -10.42
C GLY A 10 16.57 -6.83 -10.50
N LEU A 11 16.34 -7.78 -9.60
CA LEU A 11 15.13 -8.58 -9.48
C LEU A 11 14.63 -8.52 -8.05
N ILE A 12 13.32 -8.37 -7.90
CA ILE A 12 12.67 -8.27 -6.59
C ILE A 12 11.91 -9.54 -6.21
N TYR A 13 11.62 -9.68 -4.93
CA TYR A 13 10.63 -10.60 -4.38
C TYR A 13 9.88 -9.94 -3.22
N GLU A 14 8.68 -10.44 -2.91
CA GLU A 14 7.90 -10.02 -1.74
C GLU A 14 8.52 -10.61 -0.47
N ALA A 15 8.86 -9.77 0.50
CA ALA A 15 9.47 -10.18 1.77
C ALA A 15 8.59 -9.81 2.97
N ASN A 16 8.64 -10.63 4.02
CA ASN A 16 7.99 -10.39 5.32
C ASN A 16 6.46 -10.24 5.24
N GLU A 17 5.87 -9.63 6.28
CA GLU A 17 4.45 -9.31 6.35
C GLU A 17 4.11 -8.01 5.59
N ALA A 18 2.90 -7.96 5.02
CA ALA A 18 2.36 -6.75 4.42
C ALA A 18 2.25 -5.61 5.44
N SER A 19 2.68 -4.42 5.01
CA SER A 19 2.57 -3.18 5.79
C SER A 19 1.65 -2.14 5.13
N VAL A 20 1.44 -2.28 3.82
CA VAL A 20 0.52 -1.50 3.01
C VAL A 20 -0.65 -2.40 2.60
N PHE A 21 -1.85 -1.83 2.63
CA PHE A 21 -3.10 -2.52 2.35
C PHE A 21 -3.98 -1.68 1.44
N MET A 22 -4.83 -2.31 0.63
CA MET A 22 -5.78 -1.62 -0.23
C MET A 22 -7.10 -2.37 -0.27
N GLN A 23 -8.22 -1.64 -0.32
CA GLN A 23 -9.53 -2.25 -0.52
C GLN A 23 -9.71 -2.60 -2.00
N GLU A 24 -9.92 -3.88 -2.30
CA GLU A 24 -10.14 -4.38 -3.66
C GLU A 24 -11.64 -4.62 -3.95
N SER A 25 -12.45 -4.74 -2.90
CA SER A 25 -13.84 -5.16 -3.00
C SER A 25 -14.71 -4.49 -1.94
N LYS A 26 -16.00 -4.30 -2.24
CA LYS A 26 -17.02 -3.73 -1.34
C LYS A 26 -17.96 -4.80 -0.76
N LYS A 27 -17.53 -6.07 -0.74
CA LYS A 27 -18.29 -7.17 -0.15
C LYS A 27 -18.41 -6.98 1.37
N GLY A 28 -19.59 -7.27 1.91
CA GLY A 28 -19.81 -7.24 3.35
C GLY A 28 -19.12 -8.39 4.08
N VAL A 29 -18.70 -8.13 5.32
CA VAL A 29 -18.13 -9.12 6.25
C VAL A 29 -18.99 -9.24 7.49
N ARG A 30 -18.91 -10.38 8.19
CA ARG A 30 -19.80 -10.66 9.34
C ARG A 30 -19.21 -10.16 10.65
N GLY A 31 -17.91 -10.33 10.86
CA GLY A 31 -17.23 -10.00 12.11
C GLY A 31 -17.39 -8.53 12.45
N THR A 32 -17.73 -8.25 13.71
CA THR A 32 -17.96 -6.87 14.20
C THR A 32 -16.71 -6.02 14.04
N PHE A 33 -15.53 -6.57 14.35
CA PHE A 33 -14.26 -5.87 14.20
C PHE A 33 -13.93 -5.58 12.73
N ALA A 34 -14.16 -6.56 11.85
CA ALA A 34 -13.94 -6.40 10.42
C ALA A 34 -14.88 -5.34 9.82
N ARG A 35 -16.16 -5.31 10.20
CA ARG A 35 -17.12 -4.28 9.76
C ARG A 35 -16.73 -2.88 10.22
N GLU A 36 -16.30 -2.72 11.47
CA GLU A 36 -15.88 -1.42 11.99
C GLU A 36 -14.63 -0.89 11.29
N ILE A 37 -13.66 -1.76 11.02
CA ILE A 37 -12.45 -1.39 10.26
C ILE A 37 -12.81 -1.07 8.81
N LEU A 38 -13.64 -1.90 8.16
CA LEU A 38 -14.07 -1.69 6.78
C LEU A 38 -14.74 -0.32 6.61
N LYS A 39 -15.57 0.10 7.55
CA LYS A 39 -16.21 1.43 7.54
C LYS A 39 -15.19 2.58 7.56
N GLU A 40 -14.04 2.41 8.22
CA GLU A 40 -12.98 3.42 8.18
C GLU A 40 -12.20 3.37 6.87
N VAL A 41 -11.92 2.17 6.36
CA VAL A 41 -11.17 1.95 5.11
C VAL A 41 -11.97 2.42 3.88
N GLU A 42 -13.28 2.23 3.85
CA GLU A 42 -14.15 2.66 2.74
C GLU A 42 -14.07 4.16 2.47
N LYS A 43 -13.77 4.97 3.49
CA LYS A 43 -13.59 6.44 3.35
C LYS A 43 -12.38 6.79 2.48
N LEU A 44 -11.43 5.87 2.32
CA LEU A 44 -10.23 6.05 1.51
C LEU A 44 -10.49 5.85 0.02
N ASN A 45 -11.69 5.40 -0.38
CA ASN A 45 -12.08 5.24 -1.78
C ASN A 45 -11.09 4.41 -2.60
N GLY A 46 -10.55 3.35 -2.01
CA GLY A 46 -9.58 2.46 -2.68
C GLY A 46 -8.13 2.95 -2.64
N LEU A 47 -7.83 4.06 -1.97
CA LEU A 47 -6.42 4.46 -1.76
C LEU A 47 -5.70 3.50 -0.79
N PRO A 48 -4.40 3.23 -1.01
CA PRO A 48 -3.60 2.41 -0.09
C PRO A 48 -3.50 3.02 1.33
N PHE A 49 -3.37 2.16 2.34
CA PHE A 49 -3.24 2.57 3.74
C PHE A 49 -2.35 1.66 4.57
N THR A 50 -1.95 2.14 5.74
CA THR A 50 -1.25 1.36 6.77
C THR A 50 -2.16 1.13 7.98
N THR A 51 -1.89 0.12 8.80
CA THR A 51 -2.69 -0.17 10.00
C THR A 51 -2.48 0.82 11.15
N ARG A 52 -1.49 1.72 11.05
CA ARG A 52 -1.03 2.59 12.17
C ARG A 52 -2.12 3.46 12.79
N TRP A 53 -3.01 4.04 11.99
CA TRP A 53 -4.09 4.90 12.48
C TRP A 53 -5.28 4.07 12.98
N LEU A 54 -5.54 2.91 12.37
CA LEU A 54 -6.52 1.94 12.84
C LEU A 54 -6.15 1.40 14.23
N THR A 55 -4.87 1.07 14.46
CA THR A 55 -4.41 0.53 15.75
C THR A 55 -4.49 1.57 16.86
N ARG A 56 -4.25 2.85 16.55
CA ARG A 56 -4.49 3.96 17.49
C ARG A 56 -5.97 4.11 17.85
N ARG A 57 -6.88 3.84 16.91
CA ARG A 57 -8.33 4.00 17.11
C ARG A 57 -9.00 2.79 17.79
N PHE A 58 -8.63 1.57 17.38
CA PHE A 58 -9.34 0.34 17.77
C PHE A 58 -8.52 -0.61 18.65
N GLY A 59 -7.22 -0.32 18.84
CA GLY A 59 -6.29 -1.22 19.52
C GLY A 59 -5.74 -2.33 18.61
N LYS A 60 -4.50 -2.75 18.88
CA LYS A 60 -3.74 -3.69 18.03
C LYS A 60 -4.44 -5.03 17.83
N ALA A 61 -4.98 -5.63 18.91
CA ALA A 61 -5.60 -6.95 18.85
C ALA A 61 -6.83 -6.97 17.92
N LYS A 62 -7.71 -5.97 18.06
CA LYS A 62 -8.91 -5.82 17.23
C LYS A 62 -8.57 -5.60 15.76
N VAL A 63 -7.58 -4.74 15.49
CA VAL A 63 -7.12 -4.49 14.12
C VAL A 63 -6.54 -5.75 13.49
N ASN A 64 -5.68 -6.48 14.20
CA ASN A 64 -5.10 -7.71 13.69
C ASN A 64 -6.18 -8.75 13.34
N PHE A 65 -7.18 -8.93 14.20
CA PHE A 65 -8.25 -9.90 13.96
C PHE A 65 -9.15 -9.49 12.79
N GLY A 66 -9.57 -8.22 12.74
CA GLY A 66 -10.44 -7.73 11.68
C GLY A 66 -9.74 -7.63 10.33
N MET A 67 -8.48 -7.19 10.27
CA MET A 67 -7.68 -7.19 9.03
C MET A 67 -7.49 -8.61 8.49
N ARG A 68 -7.26 -9.60 9.36
CA ARG A 68 -7.15 -11.00 8.95
C ARG A 68 -8.43 -11.52 8.29
N GLU A 69 -9.60 -11.23 8.87
CA GLU A 69 -10.89 -11.59 8.25
C GLU A 69 -11.08 -10.88 6.91
N LEU A 70 -10.77 -9.57 6.83
CA LEU A 70 -10.92 -8.80 5.60
C LEU A 70 -10.00 -9.30 4.46
N MET A 71 -8.78 -9.72 4.79
CA MET A 71 -7.86 -10.33 3.83
C MET A 71 -8.33 -11.72 3.39
N GLN A 72 -8.78 -12.57 4.32
CA GLN A 72 -9.33 -13.89 4.01
C GLN A 72 -10.60 -13.81 3.14
N ALA A 73 -11.39 -12.76 3.32
CA ALA A 73 -12.58 -12.48 2.53
C ALA A 73 -12.27 -11.77 1.20
N GLU A 74 -11.00 -11.54 0.86
CA GLU A 74 -10.55 -10.83 -0.35
C GLU A 74 -11.17 -9.42 -0.49
N VAL A 75 -11.50 -8.79 0.65
CA VAL A 75 -11.98 -7.40 0.71
C VAL A 75 -10.81 -6.43 0.68
N ILE A 76 -9.73 -6.80 1.38
CA ILE A 76 -8.47 -6.06 1.43
C ILE A 76 -7.34 -6.95 0.91
N ARG A 77 -6.46 -6.36 0.11
CA ARG A 77 -5.19 -6.97 -0.28
C ARG A 77 -4.05 -6.34 0.50
N GLY A 78 -3.12 -7.17 0.96
CA GLY A 78 -1.84 -6.74 1.53
C GLY A 78 -0.75 -6.67 0.45
N TYR A 79 0.12 -5.68 0.58
CA TYR A 79 1.27 -5.45 -0.30
C TYR A 79 2.55 -5.52 0.57
N PRO A 80 3.28 -6.65 0.52
CA PRO A 80 4.54 -6.81 1.22
C PRO A 80 5.66 -5.90 0.68
N PRO A 81 6.66 -5.57 1.50
CA PRO A 81 7.91 -4.98 1.02
C PRO A 81 8.53 -5.76 -0.13
N LEU A 82 9.04 -5.03 -1.13
CA LEU A 82 9.74 -5.57 -2.28
C LEU A 82 11.25 -5.42 -2.07
N VAL A 83 11.98 -6.54 -2.05
CA VAL A 83 13.42 -6.57 -1.72
C VAL A 83 14.22 -7.13 -2.90
N ASP A 84 15.39 -6.56 -3.17
CA ASP A 84 16.32 -7.12 -4.18
C ASP A 84 16.75 -8.54 -3.80
N LYS A 85 16.73 -9.47 -4.76
CA LYS A 85 17.09 -10.88 -4.55
C LYS A 85 18.52 -11.09 -4.07
N ALA A 86 19.46 -10.22 -4.43
CA ALA A 86 20.85 -10.27 -3.98
C ALA A 86 21.11 -9.32 -2.80
N HIS A 87 20.07 -8.74 -2.20
CA HIS A 87 20.18 -7.77 -1.10
C HIS A 87 21.07 -6.55 -1.44
N GLY A 88 21.09 -6.16 -2.73
CA GLY A 88 21.75 -4.95 -3.18
C GLY A 88 21.08 -3.68 -2.64
N ILE A 89 21.82 -2.58 -2.65
CA ILE A 89 21.26 -1.26 -2.33
C ILE A 89 20.43 -0.81 -3.53
N ILE A 90 19.23 -0.32 -3.26
CA ILE A 90 18.32 0.24 -4.27
C ILE A 90 18.24 1.75 -4.10
N SER A 91 18.30 2.49 -5.21
CA SER A 91 17.85 3.88 -5.30
C SER A 91 16.61 3.97 -6.19
N GLN A 92 15.78 4.99 -5.93
CA GLN A 92 14.55 5.26 -6.67
C GLN A 92 14.40 6.77 -6.88
N ALA A 93 13.78 7.14 -8.00
CA ALA A 93 13.30 8.49 -8.25
C ALA A 93 11.91 8.39 -8.91
N GLU A 94 11.03 9.36 -8.70
CA GLU A 94 9.68 9.34 -9.27
C GLU A 94 9.15 10.71 -9.64
N HIS A 95 8.50 10.79 -10.81
CA HIS A 95 7.65 11.90 -11.18
C HIS A 95 6.29 11.45 -11.73
N THR A 96 5.25 12.22 -11.42
CA THR A 96 3.94 12.12 -12.06
C THR A 96 3.87 13.12 -13.22
N LEU A 97 3.41 12.66 -14.38
CA LEU A 97 3.31 13.47 -15.60
C LEU A 97 1.87 13.54 -16.08
N LEU A 98 1.50 14.69 -16.65
CA LEU A 98 0.27 14.87 -17.42
C LEU A 98 0.62 14.86 -18.91
N VAL A 99 0.11 13.85 -19.63
CA VAL A 99 0.33 13.73 -21.07
C VAL A 99 -0.63 14.65 -21.83
N LYS A 100 -0.05 15.57 -22.61
CA LYS A 100 -0.69 16.49 -23.55
C LYS A 100 0.22 16.61 -24.78
N ASP A 101 -0.12 17.46 -25.76
CA ASP A 101 0.74 17.75 -26.92
C ASP A 101 2.19 18.11 -26.51
N LYS A 102 2.32 18.83 -25.39
CA LYS A 102 3.58 18.96 -24.63
C LYS A 102 3.37 18.35 -23.24
N PRO A 103 4.10 17.29 -22.86
CA PRO A 103 3.99 16.70 -21.52
C PRO A 103 4.34 17.71 -20.43
N VAL A 104 3.58 17.68 -19.33
CA VAL A 104 3.85 18.51 -18.13
C VAL A 104 4.27 17.60 -16.99
N ILE A 105 5.39 17.90 -16.35
CA ILE A 105 5.85 17.19 -15.15
C ILE A 105 5.20 17.86 -13.94
N LEU A 106 4.24 17.18 -13.30
CA LEU A 106 3.40 17.77 -12.25
C LEU A 106 4.09 17.88 -10.90
N THR A 107 5.08 17.03 -10.66
CA THR A 107 5.81 16.96 -9.38
C THR A 107 7.25 17.44 -9.52
N LYS A 108 7.58 18.12 -10.62
CA LYS A 108 8.90 18.74 -10.78
C LYS A 108 9.01 19.84 -9.73
N TYR A 109 10.03 19.75 -8.89
CA TYR A 109 10.42 20.87 -8.06
C TYR A 109 11.13 21.87 -8.96
N ASP A 110 10.67 23.12 -8.98
CA ASP A 110 11.43 24.18 -9.60
C ASP A 110 12.59 24.49 -8.65
N ASP A 111 13.77 23.97 -8.97
CA ASP A 111 14.99 24.43 -8.35
C ASP A 111 15.16 25.92 -8.71
N GLU A 112 15.24 26.79 -7.68
CA GLU A 112 16.00 28.05 -7.83
C GLU A 112 17.47 27.74 -8.10
#